data_AF-S0FU98-F1
#
_entry.id   AF-S0FU98-F1
#
_cell.length_a   1.000
_cell.length_b   1.000
_cell.length_c   1.000
_cell.angle_alpha   90.00
_cell.angle_beta   90.00
_cell.angle_gamma   90.00
#
_symmetry.space_group_name_H-M   'P 1'
#
loop_
_entity.id
_entity.type
_entity.pdbx_description
1 polymer ?
#
loop_
_entity_poly.entity_id
_entity_poly.type
_entity_poly.pdbx_seq_one_letter_code
_entity_poly.pdbx_strand_id
1 'polypeptide(L)'
;MNYSHEVENMCVVKKGPDHGPAPIPEEGKWVKAKEIKDISGLSHGIGWCAPQQGTCKLTLNVKDGIIEESLVETIGCSGMTHSAAMAAEILQGKTILEALNTDLVCDAINVAMREIFKQLAYGRTQSAFSEGGLPVGAGLEDLGKGLRSQVGTMFATKAKGVRYLEMAEGYILNIGLDSDNEIIGYKFVHLGKMMDMIKKGVDPKEAYEKNISTYGRFAEAVKVIDPRHE
;
A
#
# COMPACT_ATOMS: atom_id res chain seq x y z
N MET A 1 32.80 -29.77 1.36
CA MET A 1 31.50 -30.33 1.78
C MET A 1 31.78 -31.79 2.13
N ASN A 2 31.40 -32.24 3.33
CA ASN A 2 31.59 -33.63 3.74
C ASN A 2 30.27 -34.36 3.56
N TYR A 3 30.27 -35.47 2.84
CA TYR A 3 29.10 -36.31 2.68
C TYR A 3 29.02 -37.30 3.85
N SER A 4 27.82 -37.82 4.14
CA SER A 4 27.71 -38.89 5.14
C SER A 4 28.32 -40.18 4.58
N HIS A 5 28.73 -41.08 5.47
CA HIS A 5 29.30 -42.37 5.11
C HIS A 5 28.39 -43.17 4.15
N GLU A 6 27.08 -43.09 4.33
CA GLU A 6 26.10 -43.74 3.45
C GLU A 6 26.17 -43.20 2.03
N VAL A 7 26.29 -41.87 1.86
CA VAL A 7 26.35 -41.22 0.54
C VAL A 7 27.68 -41.49 -0.16
N GLU A 8 28.79 -41.56 0.57
CA GLU A 8 30.11 -41.90 0.01
C GLU A 8 30.14 -43.29 -0.64
N ASN A 9 29.34 -44.23 -0.15
CA ASN A 9 29.23 -45.59 -0.67
C ASN A 9 28.25 -45.72 -1.85
N MET A 10 27.53 -44.66 -2.23
CA MET A 10 26.59 -44.69 -3.34
C MET A 10 27.31 -44.47 -4.68
N CYS A 11 26.83 -45.12 -5.75
CA CYS A 11 27.31 -44.85 -7.10
C CYS A 11 26.82 -43.48 -7.61
N VAL A 12 27.61 -42.83 -8.47
CA VAL A 12 27.25 -41.53 -9.05
C VAL A 12 26.12 -41.67 -10.08
N VAL A 13 25.01 -40.97 -9.86
CA VAL A 13 23.94 -40.81 -10.85
C VAL A 13 24.12 -39.46 -11.58
N LYS A 14 24.30 -39.48 -12.90
CA LYS A 14 24.50 -38.25 -13.70
C LYS A 14 23.18 -37.51 -13.88
N LYS A 15 23.20 -36.18 -13.70
CA LYS A 15 22.10 -35.28 -14.11
C LYS A 15 22.00 -35.30 -15.64
N GLY A 16 20.76 -35.28 -16.16
CA GLY A 16 20.47 -35.03 -17.57
C GLY A 16 20.75 -33.56 -17.96
N PRO A 17 20.07 -33.02 -18.99
CA PRO A 17 20.23 -31.62 -19.41
C PRO A 17 20.12 -30.62 -18.24
N ASP A 18 20.87 -29.52 -18.34
CA ASP A 18 20.81 -28.48 -17.30
C ASP A 18 19.57 -27.59 -17.47
N HIS A 19 18.57 -27.83 -16.63
CA HIS A 19 17.38 -26.99 -16.53
C HIS A 19 17.65 -25.86 -15.52
N GLY A 20 18.13 -24.72 -16.02
CA GLY A 20 18.20 -23.47 -15.24
C GLY A 20 16.81 -22.95 -14.85
N PRO A 21 16.72 -21.82 -14.12
CA PRO A 21 15.43 -21.27 -13.72
C PRO A 21 14.60 -20.85 -14.95
N ALA A 22 13.28 -20.93 -14.80
CA ALA A 22 12.37 -20.36 -15.78
C ALA A 22 12.56 -18.84 -15.82
N PRO A 23 12.54 -18.20 -17.01
CA PRO A 23 12.62 -16.77 -17.09
C PRO A 23 11.37 -16.12 -16.49
N ILE A 24 11.56 -15.07 -15.70
CA ILE A 24 10.50 -14.23 -15.15
C ILE A 24 10.46 -12.88 -15.89
N PRO A 25 9.27 -12.26 -16.05
CA PRO A 25 9.19 -10.93 -16.64
C PRO A 25 9.57 -9.86 -15.60
N GLU A 26 10.47 -8.96 -15.97
CA GLU A 26 10.79 -7.79 -15.18
C GLU A 26 11.34 -6.67 -16.08
N GLU A 27 10.87 -5.44 -15.87
CA GLU A 27 11.36 -4.23 -16.54
C GLU A 27 11.51 -4.34 -18.07
N GLY A 28 10.56 -5.01 -18.72
CA GLY A 28 10.54 -5.22 -20.17
C GLY A 28 11.44 -6.37 -20.65
N LYS A 29 12.02 -7.16 -19.74
CA LYS A 29 12.94 -8.26 -20.04
C LYS A 29 12.39 -9.60 -19.51
N TRP A 30 12.96 -10.68 -20.03
CA TRP A 30 12.76 -12.05 -19.53
C TRP A 30 14.05 -12.54 -18.87
N VAL A 31 14.11 -12.47 -17.55
CA VAL A 31 15.34 -12.70 -16.79
C VAL A 31 15.30 -14.07 -16.12
N LYS A 32 16.39 -14.82 -16.27
CA LYS A 32 16.59 -16.09 -15.55
C LYS A 32 17.25 -15.81 -14.22
N ALA A 33 16.48 -15.31 -13.26
CA ALA A 33 16.99 -14.89 -11.95
C ALA A 33 17.59 -16.07 -11.18
N LYS A 34 18.84 -15.90 -10.74
CA LYS A 34 19.61 -16.88 -9.93
C LYS A 34 20.09 -16.29 -8.62
N GLU A 35 20.40 -15.00 -8.63
CA GLU A 35 20.91 -14.24 -7.50
C GLU A 35 19.95 -13.08 -7.17
N ILE A 36 20.02 -12.56 -5.95
CA ILE A 36 19.16 -11.45 -5.53
C ILE A 36 19.33 -10.21 -6.43
N LYS A 37 20.55 -9.97 -6.91
CA LYS A 37 20.86 -8.86 -7.81
C LYS A 37 20.16 -8.95 -9.18
N ASP A 38 19.65 -10.13 -9.53
CA ASP A 38 18.92 -10.35 -10.79
C ASP A 38 17.44 -9.97 -10.68
N ILE A 39 16.99 -9.39 -9.56
CA ILE A 39 15.58 -9.05 -9.31
C ILE A 39 15.40 -7.54 -9.32
N SER A 40 14.54 -7.04 -10.21
CA SER A 40 14.14 -5.64 -10.27
C SER A 40 12.64 -5.47 -10.48
N GLY A 41 12.11 -4.34 -10.01
CA GLY A 41 10.78 -3.88 -10.32
C GLY A 41 10.05 -3.22 -9.14
N LEU A 42 8.97 -2.54 -9.48
CA LEU A 42 8.05 -1.94 -8.53
C LEU A 42 6.88 -2.89 -8.29
N SER A 43 6.68 -3.27 -7.02
CA SER A 43 5.58 -4.15 -6.64
C SER A 43 4.99 -3.78 -5.28
N HIS A 44 3.95 -4.52 -4.90
CA HIS A 44 3.12 -4.27 -3.74
C HIS A 44 2.87 -5.56 -2.95
N GLY A 45 3.06 -5.50 -1.64
CA GLY A 45 2.67 -6.54 -0.69
C GLY A 45 1.60 -6.03 0.25
N ILE A 46 0.60 -6.87 0.54
CA ILE A 46 -0.41 -6.59 1.56
C ILE A 46 -0.21 -7.60 2.68
N GLY A 47 -0.25 -7.12 3.92
CA GLY A 47 -0.21 -7.96 5.10
C GLY A 47 -1.10 -7.44 6.21
N TRP A 48 -1.42 -8.29 7.16
CA TRP A 48 -2.31 -7.99 8.28
C TRP A 48 -1.69 -8.51 9.58
N CYS A 49 -1.92 -7.81 10.68
CA CYS A 49 -1.50 -8.32 12.00
C CYS A 49 -2.45 -9.45 12.43
N ALA A 50 -2.09 -10.30 13.39
CA ALA A 50 -3.07 -11.16 14.07
C ALA A 50 -3.85 -10.35 15.12
N PRO A 51 -5.19 -10.46 15.24
CA PRO A 51 -6.13 -11.34 14.53
C PRO A 51 -6.83 -10.65 13.34
N GLN A 52 -6.07 -10.01 12.46
CA GLN A 52 -6.48 -9.30 11.23
C GLN A 52 -7.21 -7.98 11.49
N GLN A 53 -6.86 -7.30 12.58
CA GLN A 53 -7.47 -6.03 12.97
C GLN A 53 -6.92 -4.81 12.22
N GLY A 54 -5.72 -4.93 11.65
CA GLY A 54 -5.12 -3.88 10.85
C GLY A 54 -4.33 -4.47 9.70
N THR A 55 -4.07 -3.63 8.71
CA THR A 55 -3.42 -4.00 7.45
C THR A 55 -2.34 -3.00 7.08
N CYS A 56 -1.31 -3.50 6.40
CA CYS A 56 -0.25 -2.73 5.79
C CYS A 56 -0.23 -3.03 4.28
N LYS A 57 -0.16 -1.98 3.47
CA LYS A 57 0.27 -2.05 2.08
C LYS A 57 1.69 -1.52 2.00
N LEU A 58 2.62 -2.38 1.60
CA LEU A 58 4.02 -2.05 1.39
C LEU A 58 4.29 -2.02 -0.11
N THR A 59 4.71 -0.87 -0.63
CA THR A 59 5.24 -0.74 -1.99
C THR A 59 6.75 -0.71 -1.92
N LEU A 60 7.42 -1.47 -2.78
CA LEU A 60 8.87 -1.37 -2.95
C LEU A 60 9.21 -1.16 -4.43
N ASN A 61 10.14 -0.25 -4.70
CA ASN A 61 10.83 -0.15 -5.99
C ASN A 61 12.23 -0.74 -5.83
N VAL A 62 12.49 -1.86 -6.50
CA VAL A 62 13.73 -2.62 -6.37
C VAL A 62 14.53 -2.49 -7.66
N LYS A 63 15.82 -2.20 -7.53
CA LYS A 63 16.78 -2.15 -8.65
C LYS A 63 17.98 -3.00 -8.31
N ASP A 64 18.33 -3.93 -9.20
CA ASP A 64 19.45 -4.85 -9.03
C ASP A 64 19.47 -5.53 -7.64
N GLY A 65 18.30 -5.95 -7.16
CA GLY A 65 18.08 -6.60 -5.88
C GLY A 65 18.04 -5.68 -4.65
N ILE A 66 18.30 -4.38 -4.82
CA ILE A 66 18.33 -3.36 -3.77
C ILE A 66 17.02 -2.58 -3.73
N ILE A 67 16.49 -2.34 -2.54
CA ILE A 67 15.32 -1.50 -2.32
C ILE A 67 15.75 -0.04 -2.44
N GLU A 68 15.34 0.63 -3.51
CA GLU A 68 15.59 2.06 -3.73
C GLU A 68 14.50 2.92 -3.09
N GLU A 69 13.27 2.42 -3.07
CA GLU A 69 12.09 3.15 -2.60
C GLU A 69 11.21 2.23 -1.76
N SER A 70 10.67 2.76 -0.66
CA SER A 70 9.61 2.09 0.09
C SER A 70 8.51 3.07 0.45
N LEU A 71 7.25 2.65 0.27
CA LEU A 71 6.07 3.36 0.73
C LEU A 71 5.27 2.40 1.63
N VAL A 72 5.00 2.85 2.86
CA VAL A 72 4.34 2.04 3.89
C VAL A 72 3.01 2.69 4.26
N GLU A 73 1.91 2.09 3.83
CA GLU A 73 0.55 2.57 4.08
C GLU A 73 -0.13 1.64 5.09
N THR A 74 -0.69 2.19 6.16
CA THR A 74 -1.29 1.36 7.23
C THR A 74 -2.68 1.81 7.62
N ILE A 75 -3.52 0.84 7.98
CA ILE A 75 -4.83 1.03 8.60
C ILE A 75 -4.84 0.14 9.84
N GLY A 76 -4.81 0.74 11.04
CA GLY A 76 -4.73 -0.01 12.28
C GLY A 76 -4.50 0.85 13.50
N CYS A 77 -3.98 0.24 14.58
CA CYS A 77 -3.68 0.94 15.83
C CYS A 77 -2.53 1.95 15.68
N SER A 78 -2.40 2.89 16.63
CA SER A 78 -1.30 3.85 16.65
C SER A 78 0.07 3.16 16.66
N GLY A 79 0.21 2.03 17.38
CA GLY A 79 1.43 1.21 17.36
C GLY A 79 1.85 0.79 15.95
N MET A 80 0.89 0.40 15.10
CA MET A 80 1.14 0.07 13.69
C MET A 80 1.69 1.28 12.92
N THR A 81 1.12 2.47 13.14
CA THR A 81 1.61 3.69 12.46
C THR A 81 3.04 4.06 12.88
N HIS A 82 3.42 3.82 14.13
CA HIS A 82 4.81 4.01 14.58
C HIS A 82 5.76 2.96 13.97
N SER A 83 5.32 1.68 13.90
CA SER A 83 6.10 0.65 13.20
C SER A 83 6.25 0.94 11.71
N ALA A 84 5.25 1.53 11.07
CA ALA A 84 5.32 1.95 9.67
C ALA A 84 6.39 3.01 9.44
N ALA A 85 6.48 4.01 10.35
CA ALA A 85 7.53 5.02 10.30
C ALA A 85 8.93 4.38 10.41
N MET A 86 9.11 3.46 11.37
CA MET A 86 10.37 2.73 11.52
C MET A 86 10.71 1.89 10.28
N ALA A 87 9.74 1.16 9.73
CA ALA A 87 9.96 0.35 8.53
C ALA A 87 10.36 1.22 7.32
N ALA A 88 9.75 2.40 7.16
CA ALA A 88 10.07 3.35 6.11
C ALA A 88 11.48 3.96 6.23
N GLU A 89 12.14 3.88 7.38
CA GLU A 89 13.53 4.28 7.59
C GLU A 89 14.53 3.14 7.33
N ILE A 90 14.13 1.89 7.58
CA ILE A 90 15.03 0.74 7.62
C ILE A 90 15.20 0.07 6.24
N LEU A 91 14.18 0.13 5.38
CA LEU A 91 14.09 -0.74 4.19
C LEU A 91 15.01 -0.32 3.04
N GLN A 92 15.20 0.98 2.80
CA GLN A 92 15.97 1.48 1.67
C GLN A 92 17.46 1.14 1.82
N GLY A 93 18.11 0.79 0.71
CA GLY A 93 19.49 0.35 0.66
C GLY A 93 19.72 -1.11 1.08
N LYS A 94 18.70 -1.81 1.59
CA LYS A 94 18.77 -3.26 1.84
C LYS A 94 18.51 -4.04 0.56
N THR A 95 19.08 -5.22 0.48
CA THR A 95 18.59 -6.24 -0.44
C THR A 95 17.19 -6.70 -0.04
N ILE A 96 16.41 -7.21 -0.99
CA ILE A 96 15.09 -7.80 -0.69
C ILE A 96 15.18 -8.99 0.30
N LEU A 97 16.32 -9.68 0.35
CA LEU A 97 16.54 -10.78 1.29
C LEU A 97 16.88 -10.28 2.70
N GLU A 98 17.67 -9.22 2.83
CA GLU A 98 17.91 -8.58 4.13
C GLU A 98 16.62 -7.99 4.69
N ALA A 99 15.81 -7.34 3.86
CA ALA A 99 14.51 -6.81 4.24
C ALA A 99 13.56 -7.92 4.72
N LEU A 100 13.52 -9.07 4.02
CA LEU A 100 12.75 -10.25 4.43
C LEU A 100 13.14 -10.78 5.83
N ASN A 101 14.42 -10.64 6.20
CA ASN A 101 14.97 -11.11 7.48
C ASN A 101 15.09 -10.00 8.52
N THR A 102 14.58 -8.80 8.24
CA THR A 102 14.55 -7.68 9.17
C THR A 102 13.26 -7.72 9.97
N ASP A 103 13.33 -7.52 11.29
CA ASP A 103 12.13 -7.34 12.10
C ASP A 103 11.55 -5.94 11.91
N LEU A 104 10.38 -5.84 11.28
CA LEU A 104 9.67 -4.58 11.03
C LEU A 104 8.65 -4.27 12.14
N VAL A 105 8.76 -4.93 13.30
CA VAL A 105 7.99 -4.75 14.54
C VAL A 105 6.51 -5.13 14.44
N CYS A 106 5.81 -4.62 13.43
CA CYS A 106 4.41 -4.95 13.18
C CYS A 106 4.31 -6.17 12.27
N ASP A 107 3.57 -7.20 12.72
CA ASP A 107 3.32 -8.40 11.93
C ASP A 107 2.65 -8.09 10.58
N ALA A 108 1.80 -7.06 10.50
CA ALA A 108 1.21 -6.64 9.22
C ALA A 108 2.28 -6.24 8.18
N ILE A 109 3.32 -5.54 8.61
CA ILE A 109 4.42 -5.10 7.74
C ILE A 109 5.33 -6.29 7.41
N ASN A 110 5.64 -7.14 8.40
CA ASN A 110 6.41 -8.37 8.17
C ASN A 110 5.69 -9.32 7.18
N VAL A 111 4.37 -9.48 7.29
CA VAL A 111 3.56 -10.24 6.31
C VAL A 111 3.61 -9.57 4.93
N ALA A 112 3.43 -8.25 4.85
CA ALA A 112 3.50 -7.51 3.60
C ALA A 112 4.86 -7.69 2.91
N MET A 113 5.96 -7.66 3.68
CA MET A 113 7.32 -7.91 3.20
C MET A 113 7.51 -9.34 2.65
N ARG A 114 6.94 -10.35 3.33
CA ARG A 114 6.96 -11.74 2.81
C ARG A 114 6.19 -11.89 1.50
N GLU A 115 5.04 -11.24 1.40
CA GLU A 115 4.22 -11.32 0.19
C GLU A 115 4.85 -10.56 -0.98
N ILE A 116 5.36 -9.33 -0.77
CA ILE A 116 6.04 -8.61 -1.85
C ILE A 116 7.32 -9.31 -2.30
N PHE A 117 8.07 -9.94 -1.37
CA PHE A 117 9.24 -10.75 -1.73
C PHE A 117 8.85 -11.87 -2.71
N LYS A 118 7.75 -12.59 -2.44
CA LYS A 118 7.23 -13.61 -3.37
C LYS A 118 6.85 -12.98 -4.71
N GLN A 119 6.16 -11.83 -4.73
CA GLN A 119 5.79 -11.18 -5.98
C GLN A 119 7.02 -10.85 -6.83
N LEU A 120 8.02 -10.21 -6.23
CA LEU A 120 9.28 -9.85 -6.90
C LEU A 120 10.03 -11.09 -7.42
N ALA A 121 10.19 -12.12 -6.58
CA ALA A 121 10.87 -13.37 -6.96
C ALA A 121 10.18 -14.13 -8.12
N TYR A 122 8.86 -13.91 -8.31
CA TYR A 122 8.10 -14.50 -9.42
C TYR A 122 7.92 -13.55 -10.63
N GLY A 123 8.58 -12.38 -10.64
CA GLY A 123 8.41 -11.37 -11.70
C GLY A 123 7.00 -10.77 -11.76
N ARG A 124 6.26 -10.80 -10.64
CA ARG A 124 4.94 -10.18 -10.52
C ARG A 124 5.09 -8.75 -10.04
N THR A 125 5.47 -7.89 -10.97
CA THR A 125 5.70 -6.46 -10.70
C THR A 125 4.79 -5.62 -11.57
N GLN A 126 4.37 -4.46 -11.07
CA GLN A 126 3.61 -3.48 -11.85
C GLN A 126 4.45 -2.96 -13.03
N SER A 127 5.78 -2.95 -12.86
CA SER A 127 6.74 -2.53 -13.88
C SER A 127 7.23 -3.67 -14.77
N ALA A 128 6.66 -4.88 -14.71
CA ALA A 128 7.20 -6.07 -15.38
C ALA A 128 7.38 -5.91 -16.90
N PHE A 129 6.47 -5.15 -17.52
CA PHE A 129 6.46 -4.92 -18.97
C PHE A 129 6.90 -3.50 -19.36
N SER A 130 7.36 -2.70 -18.40
CA SER A 130 7.87 -1.34 -18.65
C SER A 130 9.38 -1.41 -18.87
N GLU A 131 9.86 -1.06 -20.05
CA GLU A 131 11.30 -1.07 -20.37
C GLU A 131 12.08 -0.15 -19.41
N GLY A 132 13.04 -0.71 -18.65
CA GLY A 132 13.79 0.03 -17.61
C GLY A 132 13.02 0.27 -16.31
N GLY A 133 11.81 -0.28 -16.20
CA GLY A 133 10.95 -0.21 -15.03
C GLY A 133 10.32 1.15 -14.81
N LEU A 134 9.82 1.38 -13.59
CA LEU A 134 9.34 2.68 -13.14
C LEU A 134 10.48 3.45 -12.45
N PRO A 135 10.55 4.78 -12.59
CA PRO A 135 11.56 5.60 -11.92
C PRO A 135 11.36 5.59 -10.40
N VAL A 136 12.45 5.84 -9.67
CA VAL A 136 12.37 6.09 -8.22
C VAL A 136 11.51 7.34 -7.98
N GLY A 137 10.51 7.20 -7.11
CA GLY A 137 9.48 8.21 -6.85
C GLY A 137 8.11 7.87 -7.46
N ALA A 138 8.03 6.88 -8.35
CA ALA A 138 6.75 6.46 -8.94
C ALA A 138 5.76 5.92 -7.89
N GLY A 139 6.26 5.28 -6.82
CA GLY A 139 5.39 4.83 -5.73
C GLY A 139 4.74 5.98 -4.98
N LEU A 140 5.43 7.12 -4.86
CA LEU A 140 4.87 8.35 -4.29
C LEU A 140 3.79 8.98 -5.20
N GLU A 141 3.98 8.91 -6.52
CA GLU A 141 3.00 9.42 -7.50
C GLU A 141 1.67 8.66 -7.48
N ASP A 142 1.69 7.36 -7.12
CA ASP A 142 0.49 6.53 -6.96
C ASP A 142 -0.46 7.06 -5.86
N LEU A 143 0.04 7.86 -4.92
CA LEU A 143 -0.81 8.55 -3.92
C LEU A 143 -1.65 9.69 -4.53
N GLY A 144 -1.38 10.08 -5.78
CA GLY A 144 -2.10 11.12 -6.49
C GLY A 144 -1.94 12.52 -5.90
N LYS A 145 -2.92 13.39 -6.18
CA LYS A 145 -2.88 14.80 -5.77
C LYS A 145 -3.02 14.93 -4.25
N GLY A 146 -1.97 15.44 -3.62
CA GLY A 146 -1.93 15.64 -2.17
C GLY A 146 -1.05 14.65 -1.41
N LEU A 147 -0.42 13.69 -2.12
CA LEU A 147 0.57 12.75 -1.57
C LEU A 147 0.09 12.07 -0.27
N ARG A 148 -1.15 11.58 -0.30
CA ARG A 148 -1.81 10.94 0.84
C ARG A 148 -2.56 9.70 0.36
N SER A 149 -2.45 8.62 1.12
CA SER A 149 -3.25 7.41 0.92
C SER A 149 -4.75 7.71 0.90
N GLN A 150 -5.46 7.08 -0.02
CA GLN A 150 -6.91 7.12 -0.08
C GLN A 150 -7.48 6.15 0.95
N VAL A 151 -8.28 6.64 1.89
CA VAL A 151 -8.90 5.85 2.97
C VAL A 151 -10.41 6.07 2.95
N GLY A 152 -11.16 4.97 3.03
CA GLY A 152 -12.62 5.00 3.23
C GLY A 152 -12.98 4.53 4.64
N THR A 153 -13.88 5.24 5.31
CA THR A 153 -14.41 4.84 6.63
C THR A 153 -15.93 5.00 6.66
N MET A 154 -16.63 3.89 6.86
CA MET A 154 -18.08 3.82 6.90
C MET A 154 -18.50 3.01 8.12
N PHE A 155 -19.50 3.50 8.82
CA PHE A 155 -20.08 2.82 9.97
C PHE A 155 -21.56 2.57 9.71
N ALA A 156 -22.07 1.41 10.07
CA ALA A 156 -23.49 1.13 9.91
C ALA A 156 -24.01 0.27 11.05
N THR A 157 -25.27 0.50 11.41
CA THR A 157 -26.00 -0.40 12.29
C THR A 157 -27.34 -0.74 11.67
N LYS A 158 -27.85 -1.93 11.98
CA LYS A 158 -29.20 -2.34 11.53
C LYS A 158 -30.29 -1.35 11.96
N ALA A 159 -30.14 -0.76 13.15
CA ALA A 159 -31.16 0.12 13.73
C ALA A 159 -31.11 1.57 13.22
N LYS A 160 -29.95 2.05 12.75
CA LYS A 160 -29.73 3.46 12.39
C LYS A 160 -29.20 3.70 10.99
N GLY A 161 -28.99 2.64 10.21
CA GLY A 161 -28.47 2.72 8.85
C GLY A 161 -26.98 3.04 8.79
N VAL A 162 -26.51 3.46 7.62
CA VAL A 162 -25.10 3.73 7.30
C VAL A 162 -24.72 5.19 7.57
N ARG A 163 -23.44 5.42 7.83
CA ARG A 163 -22.77 6.71 8.03
C ARG A 163 -21.46 6.71 7.26
N TYR A 164 -21.28 7.72 6.42
CA TYR A 164 -20.02 7.96 5.71
C TYR A 164 -19.19 8.91 6.57
N LEU A 165 -17.99 8.48 6.98
CA LEU A 165 -17.13 9.24 7.87
C LEU A 165 -15.93 9.81 7.12
N GLU A 166 -15.32 9.03 6.24
CA GLU A 166 -14.23 9.41 5.34
C GLU A 166 -14.46 8.76 3.97
N MET A 167 -14.31 9.52 2.90
CA MET A 167 -14.27 9.02 1.53
C MET A 167 -12.90 9.31 0.92
N ALA A 168 -12.62 8.78 -0.29
CA ALA A 168 -11.37 9.04 -0.99
C ALA A 168 -11.11 10.56 -1.17
N GLU A 169 -12.17 11.36 -1.32
CA GLU A 169 -12.07 12.81 -1.43
C GLU A 169 -11.68 13.49 -0.10
N GLY A 170 -12.05 12.92 1.05
CA GLY A 170 -11.68 13.41 2.37
C GLY A 170 -12.75 13.21 3.45
N TYR A 171 -12.69 14.09 4.46
CA TYR A 171 -13.51 14.00 5.67
C TYR A 171 -14.96 14.40 5.35
N ILE A 172 -15.91 13.52 5.67
CA ILE A 172 -17.34 13.81 5.49
C ILE A 172 -17.82 14.73 6.60
N LEU A 173 -18.33 15.89 6.20
CA LEU A 173 -18.93 16.90 7.07
C LEU A 173 -20.40 16.59 7.32
N ASN A 174 -21.16 16.28 6.27
CA ASN A 174 -22.58 15.99 6.36
C ASN A 174 -23.03 14.98 5.31
N ILE A 175 -24.12 14.29 5.59
CA ILE A 175 -24.86 13.46 4.61
C ILE A 175 -26.23 14.08 4.37
N GLY A 176 -26.65 14.07 3.11
CA GLY A 176 -27.95 14.58 2.66
C GLY A 176 -28.93 13.43 2.45
N LEU A 177 -30.11 13.55 3.05
CA LEU A 177 -31.19 12.57 3.00
C LEU A 177 -32.37 13.10 2.19
N ASP A 178 -33.04 12.22 1.45
CA ASP A 178 -34.33 12.51 0.81
C ASP A 178 -35.52 12.29 1.77
N SER A 179 -36.75 12.40 1.22
CA SER A 179 -37.99 12.24 1.95
C SER A 179 -38.19 10.86 2.58
N ASP A 180 -37.53 9.84 2.04
CA ASP A 180 -37.59 8.46 2.52
C ASP A 180 -36.45 8.15 3.50
N ASN A 181 -35.65 9.15 3.86
CA ASN A 181 -34.43 9.06 4.67
C ASN A 181 -33.30 8.25 4.02
N GLU A 182 -33.26 8.17 2.69
CA GLU A 182 -32.17 7.56 1.95
C GLU A 182 -31.04 8.56 1.72
N ILE A 183 -29.78 8.12 1.81
CA ILE A 183 -28.63 8.99 1.52
C ILE A 183 -28.56 9.23 0.02
N ILE A 184 -28.72 10.49 -0.40
CA ILE A 184 -28.68 10.89 -1.81
C ILE A 184 -27.42 11.68 -2.19
N GLY A 185 -26.62 12.08 -1.19
CA GLY A 185 -25.38 12.81 -1.38
C GLY A 185 -24.67 13.12 -0.07
N TYR A 186 -23.47 13.71 -0.17
CA TYR A 186 -22.69 14.10 0.99
C TYR A 186 -21.87 15.36 0.72
N LYS A 187 -21.50 16.04 1.81
CA LYS A 187 -20.61 17.21 1.83
C LYS A 187 -19.33 16.82 2.55
N PHE A 188 -18.19 17.20 1.98
CA PHE A 188 -16.87 16.79 2.47
C PHE A 188 -15.85 17.90 2.35
N VAL A 189 -14.71 17.74 3.03
CA VAL A 189 -13.55 18.63 2.91
C VAL A 189 -12.31 17.85 2.44
N HIS A 190 -11.64 18.37 1.41
CA HIS A 190 -10.40 17.81 0.90
C HIS A 190 -9.22 18.11 1.83
N LEU A 191 -8.95 17.23 2.80
CA LEU A 191 -7.91 17.45 3.83
C LEU A 191 -6.51 17.72 3.25
N GLY A 192 -6.07 16.94 2.26
CA GLY A 192 -4.74 17.11 1.66
C GLY A 192 -4.56 18.49 1.00
N LYS A 193 -5.54 18.92 0.19
CA LYS A 193 -5.53 20.23 -0.46
C LYS A 193 -5.66 21.38 0.54
N MET A 194 -6.52 21.23 1.55
CA MET A 194 -6.68 22.19 2.64
C MET A 194 -5.36 22.41 3.39
N MET A 195 -4.69 21.33 3.79
CA MET A 195 -3.42 21.42 4.52
C MET A 195 -2.29 22.00 3.66
N ASP A 196 -2.25 21.71 2.36
CA ASP A 196 -1.30 22.32 1.43
C ASP A 196 -1.51 23.84 1.31
N MET A 197 -2.76 24.31 1.25
CA MET A 197 -3.08 25.74 1.26
C MET A 197 -2.66 26.43 2.57
N ILE A 198 -2.92 25.79 3.72
CA ILE A 198 -2.52 26.31 5.04
C ILE A 198 -0.99 26.42 5.12
N LYS A 199 -0.25 25.39 4.66
CA LYS A 199 1.22 25.42 4.62
C LYS A 199 1.77 26.55 3.74
N LYS A 200 1.02 26.95 2.71
CA LYS A 200 1.34 28.08 1.82
C LYS A 200 0.94 29.44 2.40
N GLY A 201 0.42 29.49 3.63
CA GLY A 201 0.09 30.72 4.35
C GLY A 201 -1.34 31.24 4.13
N VAL A 202 -2.21 30.45 3.49
CA VAL A 202 -3.65 30.79 3.44
C VAL A 202 -4.25 30.62 4.82
N ASP A 203 -5.11 31.56 5.23
CA ASP A 203 -5.80 31.48 6.51
C ASP A 203 -6.57 30.15 6.64
N PRO A 204 -6.51 29.45 7.79
CA PRO A 204 -7.17 28.15 7.96
C PRO A 204 -8.66 28.13 7.63
N LYS A 205 -9.39 29.21 7.94
CA LYS A 205 -10.82 29.30 7.64
C LYS A 205 -11.05 29.37 6.13
N GLU A 206 -10.29 30.23 5.45
CA GLU A 206 -10.38 30.37 3.99
C GLU A 206 -9.98 29.06 3.28
N ALA A 207 -8.91 28.40 3.74
CA ALA A 207 -8.46 27.12 3.20
C ALA A 207 -9.52 26.02 3.40
N TYR A 208 -10.17 25.97 4.56
CA TYR A 208 -11.26 25.05 4.84
C TYR A 208 -12.44 25.30 3.90
N GLU A 209 -12.94 26.53 3.82
CA GLU A 209 -14.10 26.89 3.00
C GLU A 209 -13.87 26.62 1.51
N LYS A 210 -12.67 26.91 0.99
CA LYS A 210 -12.30 26.65 -0.42
C LYS A 210 -12.17 25.18 -0.79
N ASN A 211 -11.99 24.29 0.19
CA ASN A 211 -11.80 22.85 -0.03
C ASN A 211 -13.03 22.02 0.31
N ILE A 212 -14.15 22.67 0.61
CA ILE A 212 -15.44 22.01 0.76
C ILE A 212 -16.04 21.74 -0.61
N SER A 213 -16.61 20.56 -0.78
CA SER A 213 -17.39 20.20 -1.96
C SER A 213 -18.51 19.23 -1.60
N THR A 214 -19.41 19.03 -2.55
CA THR A 214 -20.55 18.11 -2.41
C THR A 214 -20.51 17.07 -3.52
N TYR A 215 -21.07 15.90 -3.24
CA TYR A 215 -21.22 14.81 -4.20
C TYR A 215 -22.66 14.27 -4.18
N GLY A 216 -23.12 13.76 -5.32
CA GLY A 216 -24.49 13.26 -5.51
C GLY A 216 -25.53 14.38 -5.54
N ARG A 217 -26.77 14.04 -5.19
CA ARG A 217 -27.91 14.96 -5.16
C ARG A 217 -28.01 15.70 -3.83
N PHE A 218 -26.88 16.07 -3.23
CA PHE A 218 -26.83 16.70 -1.91
C PHE A 218 -27.66 18.00 -1.83
N ALA A 219 -27.74 18.75 -2.93
CA ALA A 219 -28.57 19.97 -3.01
C ALA A 219 -30.08 19.69 -2.99
N GLU A 220 -30.52 18.46 -3.27
CA GLU A 220 -31.92 18.02 -3.23
C GLU A 220 -32.31 17.47 -1.85
N ALA A 221 -31.38 17.43 -0.89
CA ALA A 221 -31.62 16.82 0.41
C ALA A 221 -32.67 17.61 1.21
N VAL A 222 -33.71 16.92 1.67
CA VAL A 222 -34.73 17.49 2.57
C VAL A 222 -34.24 17.52 4.02
N LYS A 223 -33.24 16.69 4.36
CA LYS A 223 -32.60 16.67 5.67
C LYS A 223 -31.09 16.50 5.51
N VAL A 224 -30.32 17.28 6.26
CA VAL A 224 -28.85 17.19 6.31
C VAL A 224 -28.46 16.85 7.74
N ILE A 225 -27.64 15.81 7.92
CA ILE A 225 -27.21 15.36 9.26
C ILE A 225 -25.69 15.27 9.36
N ASP A 226 -25.17 15.44 10.57
CA ASP A 226 -23.78 15.09 10.89
C ASP A 226 -23.69 13.57 11.13
N PRO A 227 -22.91 12.83 10.31
CA PRO A 227 -22.86 11.37 10.41
C PRO A 227 -22.22 10.83 11.70
N ARG A 228 -21.64 11.70 12.55
CA ARG A 228 -21.01 11.33 13.83
C ARG A 228 -21.89 11.57 15.04
N HIS A 229 -22.89 12.45 14.93
CA HIS A 229 -23.73 12.87 16.06
C HIS A 229 -25.20 12.46 15.89
N GLU A 230 -25.66 12.23 14.66
CA GLU A 230 -27.04 11.93 14.29
C GLU A 230 -27.17 10.65 13.45
#